data_AF-A0A3D5PM93-F1
#
_entry.id   AF-A0A3D5PM93-F1
#
_cell.length_a   1.000
_cell.length_b   1.000
_cell.length_c   1.000
_cell.angle_alpha   90.00
_cell.angle_beta   90.00
_cell.angle_gamma   90.00
#
_symmetry.space_group_name_H-M   'P 1'
#
loop_
_entity.id
_entity.type
_entity.pdbx_description
1 polymer ?
#
loop_
_entity_poly.entity_id
_entity_poly.type
_entity_poly.pdbx_seq_one_letter_code
_entity_poly.pdbx_strand_id
1 'polypeptide(L)'
;MRLICPNCGAQYEVPTEVIPTEGRDVQCSACSNTWFQAHPDHDAGLADEVDRPSVEPVAPPPELEPKPAQETPAMIRQELDPDISDVLRQEAEFEAAARAAEQGAPLETQPDLGLEAQPENEGERRAREARERMARMRGEPVPDEVAVAAVTAAAGSRRDLLPDIEEINSTLRSSGERRRPAEADDADLPGTTPRIKRKGRGFRRAFVTTIMLGAAAVGAYMFGPQIIEFVPAAEPYVAQYSALVEDARTWLDGSVDSGLAWLDQKAAETTQP
;
A
#
# COMPACT_ATOMS: atom_id res chain seq x y z
N MET A 1 6.90 -4.45 24.64
CA MET A 1 8.23 -3.80 24.62
C MET A 1 8.26 -2.63 23.64
N ARG A 2 9.21 -1.69 23.76
CA ARG A 2 9.33 -0.53 22.85
C ARG A 2 10.54 -0.70 21.93
N LEU A 3 10.34 -0.51 20.63
CA LEU A 3 11.36 -0.61 19.59
C LEU A 3 11.65 0.76 19.01
N ILE A 4 12.92 1.06 18.73
CA ILE A 4 13.35 2.34 18.16
C ILE A 4 14.12 2.06 16.88
N CYS A 5 13.71 2.67 15.77
CA CYS A 5 14.42 2.51 14.51
C CYS A 5 15.79 3.20 14.56
N PRO A 6 16.91 2.51 14.24
CA PRO A 6 18.24 3.11 14.30
C PRO A 6 18.51 4.14 13.19
N ASN A 7 17.67 4.20 12.14
CA ASN A 7 17.87 5.09 11.00
C ASN A 7 17.11 6.42 11.16
N CYS A 8 15.84 6.39 11.53
CA CYS A 8 14.98 7.58 11.60
C CYS A 8 14.45 7.93 13.01
N GLY A 9 14.74 7.11 14.02
CA GLY A 9 14.30 7.35 15.40
C GLY A 9 12.80 7.14 15.69
N ALA A 10 12.04 6.59 14.73
CA ALA A 10 10.64 6.23 14.94
C ALA A 10 10.50 5.19 16.07
N GLN A 11 9.48 5.37 16.93
CA GLN A 11 9.20 4.52 18.08
C GLN A 11 7.95 3.67 17.83
N TYR A 12 8.03 2.37 18.14
CA TYR A 12 6.93 1.42 17.98
C TYR A 12 6.69 0.67 19.28
N GLU A 13 5.44 0.59 19.72
CA GLU A 13 5.03 -0.25 20.84
C GLU A 13 4.55 -1.59 20.29
N VAL A 14 5.27 -2.65 20.65
CA VAL A 14 5.06 -3.98 20.09
C VAL A 14 4.92 -4.98 21.25
N PRO A 15 3.83 -5.79 21.30
CA PRO A 15 3.69 -6.84 22.31
C PRO A 15 4.89 -7.80 22.27
N THR A 16 5.32 -8.28 23.42
CA THR A 16 6.49 -9.16 23.50
C THR A 16 6.24 -10.50 22.79
N GLU A 17 4.98 -10.96 22.74
CA GLU A 17 4.54 -12.20 22.10
C GLU A 17 4.78 -12.28 20.58
N VAL A 18 4.91 -11.15 19.89
CA VAL A 18 5.11 -11.13 18.42
C VAL A 18 6.58 -11.18 18.01
N ILE A 19 7.50 -11.10 18.97
CA ILE A 19 8.93 -11.37 18.76
C ILE A 19 9.17 -12.79 19.29
N PRO A 20 9.54 -13.75 18.43
CA PRO A 20 9.95 -15.09 18.87
C PRO A 20 11.14 -15.02 19.83
N THR A 21 11.30 -16.04 20.68
CA THR A 21 12.41 -16.11 21.64
C THR A 21 13.77 -16.01 20.96
N GLU A 22 13.94 -16.65 19.80
CA GLU A 22 15.13 -16.58 18.94
C GLU A 22 15.45 -15.17 18.37
N GLY A 23 14.58 -14.19 18.59
CA GLY A 23 14.65 -12.86 17.98
C GLY A 23 14.09 -12.84 16.56
N ARG A 24 13.91 -11.64 16.01
CA ARG A 24 13.34 -11.46 14.66
C ARG A 24 13.82 -10.18 13.99
N ASP A 25 13.95 -10.23 12.67
CA ASP A 25 14.14 -9.05 11.84
C ASP A 25 12.86 -8.21 11.78
N VAL A 26 12.97 -6.95 12.16
CA VAL A 26 11.88 -5.96 12.15
C VAL A 26 12.16 -4.88 11.11
N GLN A 27 11.13 -4.43 10.41
CA GLN A 27 11.21 -3.38 9.39
C GLN A 27 10.48 -2.12 9.84
N CYS A 28 11.14 -0.97 9.73
CA CYS A 28 10.54 0.33 10.03
C CYS A 28 9.51 0.71 8.95
N SER A 29 8.29 1.06 9.35
CA SER A 29 7.26 1.54 8.43
C SER A 29 7.54 2.94 7.88
N ALA A 30 8.32 3.76 8.59
CA ALA A 30 8.60 5.15 8.20
C ALA A 30 9.77 5.28 7.22
N CYS A 31 10.82 4.47 7.35
CA CYS A 31 12.02 4.58 6.51
C CYS A 31 12.46 3.27 5.85
N SER A 32 11.69 2.18 5.99
CA SER A 32 11.94 0.85 5.42
C SER A 32 13.24 0.14 5.85
N ASN A 33 13.98 0.69 6.83
CA ASN A 33 15.19 0.07 7.36
C ASN A 33 14.85 -1.20 8.15
N THR A 34 15.63 -2.26 7.94
CA THR A 34 15.44 -3.55 8.61
C THR A 34 16.57 -3.78 9.60
N TRP A 35 16.26 -4.19 10.83
CA TRP A 35 17.25 -4.53 11.85
C TRP A 35 16.78 -5.72 12.68
N PHE A 36 17.72 -6.42 13.31
CA PHE A 36 17.43 -7.56 14.16
C PHE A 36 17.05 -7.10 15.57
N GLN A 37 15.94 -7.59 16.10
CA GLN A 37 15.50 -7.37 17.48
C GLN A 37 15.52 -8.69 18.25
N ALA A 38 16.35 -8.75 19.29
CA ALA A 38 16.36 -9.87 20.24
C ALA A 38 15.12 -9.82 21.15
N HIS A 39 14.62 -10.99 21.56
CA HIS A 39 13.61 -11.09 22.60
C HIS A 39 14.18 -10.60 23.94
N PRO A 40 13.41 -9.89 24.78
CA PRO A 40 13.89 -9.42 26.09
C PRO A 40 14.38 -10.57 26.99
N ASP A 41 13.84 -11.78 26.84
CA ASP A 41 14.29 -12.95 27.61
C ASP A 41 15.61 -13.55 27.11
N HIS A 42 16.05 -13.21 25.89
CA HIS A 42 17.34 -13.67 25.35
C HIS A 42 18.53 -12.88 25.93
N ASP A 43 18.26 -11.75 26.59
CA ASP A 43 19.25 -10.95 27.33
C ASP A 43 19.55 -11.53 28.74
N ALA A 44 18.85 -12.61 29.15
CA ALA A 44 19.15 -13.33 30.38
C ALA A 44 20.50 -14.07 30.32
N GLY A 45 21.06 -14.32 29.12
CA GLY A 45 22.36 -14.97 28.95
C GLY A 45 23.59 -14.11 29.28
N LEU A 46 23.40 -12.80 29.54
CA LEU A 46 24.45 -11.90 30.05
C LEU A 46 24.14 -11.36 31.46
N ALA A 47 23.01 -11.74 32.06
CA ALA A 47 22.68 -11.47 33.45
C ALA A 47 23.30 -12.50 34.43
N ASP A 48 23.81 -13.63 33.91
CA ASP A 48 24.42 -14.72 34.70
C ASP A 48 25.86 -14.44 35.20
N GLU A 49 26.42 -13.25 34.96
CA GLU A 49 27.74 -12.85 35.51
C GLU A 49 27.66 -11.77 36.61
N VAL A 50 26.45 -11.35 37.05
CA VAL A 50 26.32 -10.30 38.10
C VAL A 50 25.58 -10.76 39.38
N ASP A 51 24.92 -11.92 39.43
CA ASP A 51 24.18 -12.29 40.65
C ASP A 51 24.57 -13.66 41.23
N ARG A 52 25.56 -13.63 42.12
CA ARG A 52 25.74 -14.67 43.15
C ARG A 52 24.69 -14.39 44.24
N PRO A 53 23.73 -15.28 44.53
CA PRO A 53 22.72 -14.99 45.53
C PRO A 53 23.31 -15.11 46.94
N SER A 54 23.49 -13.99 47.62
CA SER A 54 23.59 -13.95 49.08
C SER A 54 22.16 -13.98 49.64
N VAL A 55 21.72 -15.16 50.05
CA VAL A 55 20.39 -15.39 50.64
C VAL A 55 20.38 -14.84 52.08
N GLU A 56 19.62 -13.79 52.31
CA GLU A 56 19.18 -13.34 53.63
C GLU A 56 17.63 -13.38 53.67
N PRO A 57 16.98 -13.98 54.68
CA PRO A 57 15.57 -14.32 54.60
C PRO A 57 14.67 -13.11 54.86
N VAL A 58 13.85 -12.75 53.86
CA VAL A 58 12.86 -11.66 53.97
C VAL A 58 11.53 -12.19 54.53
N ALA A 59 11.01 -11.49 55.54
CA ALA A 59 9.74 -11.70 56.24
C ALA A 59 8.50 -11.54 55.32
N PRO A 60 7.31 -12.06 55.69
CA PRO A 60 6.14 -12.06 54.81
C PRO A 60 5.60 -10.65 54.52
N PRO A 61 4.95 -10.45 53.35
CA PRO A 61 4.57 -9.12 52.86
C PRO A 61 3.35 -8.56 53.60
N PRO A 62 3.25 -7.23 53.81
CA PRO A 62 2.08 -6.63 54.43
C PRO A 62 0.91 -6.52 53.43
N GLU A 63 -0.30 -6.65 53.98
CA GLU A 63 -1.59 -6.49 53.29
C GLU A 63 -1.72 -5.09 52.66
N LEU A 64 -2.11 -5.03 51.39
CA LEU A 64 -2.23 -3.79 50.62
C LEU A 64 -3.51 -3.04 50.98
N GLU A 65 -3.37 -1.85 51.56
CA GLU A 65 -4.46 -0.86 51.65
C GLU A 65 -4.80 -0.27 50.26
N PRO A 66 -6.07 0.09 49.99
CA PRO A 66 -6.48 0.59 48.69
C PRO A 66 -5.92 2.00 48.41
N LYS A 67 -5.16 2.12 47.33
CA LYS A 67 -4.59 3.38 46.84
C LYS A 67 -5.70 4.28 46.23
N PRO A 68 -5.73 5.60 46.47
CA PRO A 68 -6.77 6.49 45.93
C PRO A 68 -6.71 6.55 44.40
N ALA A 69 -7.90 6.59 43.77
CA ALA A 69 -8.04 6.79 42.33
C ALA A 69 -7.37 8.11 41.91
N GLN A 70 -6.37 8.01 41.04
CA GLN A 70 -5.76 9.16 40.39
C GLN A 70 -6.70 9.67 39.31
N GLU A 71 -7.13 10.93 39.44
CA GLU A 71 -7.84 11.66 38.39
C GLU A 71 -6.92 11.78 37.16
N THR A 72 -7.36 11.25 36.02
CA THR A 72 -6.72 11.48 34.72
C THR A 72 -6.74 12.97 34.40
N PRO A 73 -5.60 13.60 34.05
CA PRO A 73 -5.59 15.02 33.70
C PRO A 73 -6.46 15.27 32.46
N ALA A 74 -7.33 16.28 32.52
CA ALA A 74 -8.08 16.73 31.36
C ALA A 74 -7.10 17.18 30.27
N MET A 75 -7.16 16.51 29.11
CA MET A 75 -6.32 16.84 27.96
C MET A 75 -6.72 18.23 27.45
N ILE A 76 -5.82 19.21 27.60
CA ILE A 76 -6.04 20.58 27.12
C ILE A 76 -6.00 20.54 25.59
N ARG A 77 -7.13 20.83 24.93
CA ARG A 77 -7.15 21.05 23.47
C ARG A 77 -6.43 22.35 23.20
N GLN A 78 -5.31 22.29 22.47
CA GLN A 78 -4.66 23.48 21.95
C GLN A 78 -5.53 24.07 20.84
N GLU A 79 -5.97 25.31 21.01
CA GLU A 79 -6.60 26.07 19.95
C GLU A 79 -5.55 26.37 18.88
N LEU A 80 -5.92 26.16 17.62
CA LEU A 80 -5.07 26.44 16.47
C LEU A 80 -4.87 27.96 16.35
N ASP A 81 -3.68 28.36 15.91
CA ASP A 81 -3.37 29.76 15.60
C ASP A 81 -4.39 30.34 14.59
N PRO A 82 -4.88 31.57 14.77
CA PRO A 82 -5.89 32.17 13.89
C PRO A 82 -5.48 32.14 12.41
N ASP A 83 -4.21 32.36 12.08
CA ASP A 83 -3.75 32.37 10.68
C ASP A 83 -3.86 30.97 10.05
N ILE A 84 -3.61 29.91 10.83
CA ILE A 84 -3.77 28.52 10.38
C ILE A 84 -5.24 28.18 10.19
N SER A 85 -6.11 28.67 11.07
CA SER A 85 -7.55 28.44 10.96
C SER A 85 -8.15 29.06 9.69
N ASP A 86 -7.63 30.23 9.28
CA ASP A 86 -8.04 30.90 8.05
C ASP A 86 -7.56 30.17 6.80
N VAL A 87 -6.33 29.67 6.78
CA VAL A 87 -5.82 28.82 5.69
C VAL A 87 -6.63 27.53 5.57
N LEU A 88 -6.92 26.85 6.69
CA LEU A 88 -7.72 25.61 6.67
C LEU A 88 -9.15 25.85 6.19
N ARG A 89 -9.73 27.00 6.51
CA ARG A 89 -11.05 27.39 6.01
C ARG A 89 -11.03 27.66 4.50
N GLN A 90 -10.01 28.38 4.02
CA GLN A 90 -9.83 28.64 2.59
C GLN A 90 -9.63 27.34 1.78
N GLU A 91 -8.81 26.41 2.28
CA GLU A 91 -8.62 25.09 1.67
C GLU A 91 -9.92 24.27 1.69
N ALA A 92 -10.67 24.30 2.80
CA ALA A 92 -11.96 23.60 2.88
C ALA A 92 -12.98 24.14 1.87
N GLU A 93 -13.03 25.45 1.65
CA GLU A 93 -13.87 26.09 0.64
C GLU A 93 -13.43 25.71 -0.78
N PHE A 94 -12.12 25.70 -1.05
CA PHE A 94 -11.56 25.31 -2.33
C PHE A 94 -11.88 23.84 -2.68
N GLU A 95 -11.67 22.93 -1.73
CA GLU A 95 -12.00 21.51 -1.87
C GLU A 95 -13.52 21.31 -2.04
N ALA A 96 -14.35 22.02 -1.28
CA ALA A 96 -15.81 21.94 -1.42
C ALA A 96 -16.27 22.40 -2.82
N ALA A 97 -15.65 23.44 -3.38
CA ALA A 97 -15.92 23.90 -4.74
C ALA A 97 -15.47 22.87 -5.80
N ALA A 98 -14.30 22.25 -5.61
CA ALA A 98 -13.81 21.18 -6.48
C ALA A 98 -14.77 19.97 -6.48
N ARG A 99 -15.20 19.52 -5.28
CA ARG A 99 -16.19 18.45 -5.12
C ARG A 99 -17.52 18.79 -5.79
N ALA A 100 -17.99 20.02 -5.66
CA ALA A 100 -19.25 20.44 -6.29
C ALA A 100 -19.14 20.44 -7.83
N ALA A 101 -17.98 20.80 -8.38
CA ALA A 101 -17.71 20.71 -9.82
C ALA A 101 -17.68 19.25 -10.31
N GLU A 102 -17.11 18.34 -9.52
CA GLU A 102 -17.09 16.90 -9.81
C GLU A 102 -18.46 16.23 -9.66
N GLN A 103 -19.32 16.68 -8.74
CA GLN A 103 -20.68 16.13 -8.55
C GLN A 103 -21.60 16.34 -9.75
N GLY A 104 -21.33 17.35 -10.59
CA GLY A 104 -22.06 17.60 -11.84
C GLY A 104 -21.53 16.81 -13.04
N ALA A 105 -20.34 16.20 -12.93
CA ALA A 105 -19.86 15.26 -13.93
C ALA A 105 -20.75 14.00 -13.83
N PRO A 106 -21.26 13.46 -14.96
CA PRO A 106 -21.90 12.16 -14.96
C PRO A 106 -20.97 11.19 -14.25
N LEU A 107 -21.41 10.64 -13.11
CA LEU A 107 -20.71 9.54 -12.47
C LEU A 107 -20.61 8.46 -13.54
N GLU A 108 -19.41 8.29 -14.11
CA GLU A 108 -19.12 7.22 -15.05
C GLU A 108 -19.43 5.92 -14.30
N THR A 109 -20.64 5.40 -14.54
CA THR A 109 -21.04 4.09 -14.05
C THR A 109 -20.01 3.16 -14.62
N GLN A 110 -19.14 2.57 -13.79
CA GLN A 110 -18.24 1.52 -14.23
C GLN A 110 -19.04 0.21 -14.25
N PRO A 111 -19.60 -0.22 -15.41
CA PRO A 111 -20.22 -1.53 -15.52
C PRO A 111 -19.19 -2.66 -15.37
N ASP A 112 -17.89 -2.35 -15.41
CA ASP A 112 -16.79 -3.31 -15.43
C ASP A 112 -16.40 -3.87 -14.05
N LEU A 113 -17.12 -3.47 -12.98
CA LEU A 113 -17.03 -4.17 -11.68
C LEU A 113 -17.75 -5.53 -11.67
N GLY A 114 -18.30 -5.97 -12.81
CA GLY A 114 -18.89 -7.30 -12.95
C GLY A 114 -20.07 -7.57 -12.02
N LEU A 115 -20.62 -6.54 -11.39
CA LEU A 115 -21.88 -6.60 -10.68
C LEU A 115 -22.98 -6.43 -11.71
N GLU A 116 -23.26 -7.53 -12.41
CA GLU A 116 -24.49 -7.68 -13.18
C GLU A 116 -25.64 -7.16 -12.32
N ALA A 117 -26.49 -6.29 -12.87
CA ALA A 117 -27.67 -5.78 -12.19
C ALA A 117 -28.41 -6.98 -11.57
N GLN A 118 -28.21 -7.17 -10.28
CA GLN A 118 -28.74 -8.33 -9.58
C GLN A 118 -30.26 -8.32 -9.80
N PRO A 119 -30.87 -9.49 -10.06
CA PRO A 119 -32.27 -9.54 -10.42
C PRO A 119 -33.06 -8.77 -9.37
N GLU A 120 -34.03 -7.95 -9.79
CA GLU A 120 -34.69 -6.90 -8.97
C GLU A 120 -35.13 -7.41 -7.58
N ASN A 121 -35.44 -8.71 -7.50
CA ASN A 121 -35.73 -9.48 -6.30
C ASN A 121 -34.63 -9.44 -5.20
N GLU A 122 -33.34 -9.37 -5.53
CA GLU A 122 -32.25 -9.27 -4.55
C GLU A 122 -32.16 -7.88 -3.93
N GLY A 123 -32.43 -6.84 -4.73
CA GLY A 123 -32.55 -5.47 -4.24
C GLY A 123 -33.70 -5.34 -3.25
N GLU A 124 -34.86 -5.91 -3.56
CA GLU A 124 -35.99 -5.94 -2.65
C GLU A 124 -35.73 -6.80 -1.40
N ARG A 125 -35.03 -7.92 -1.54
CA ARG A 125 -34.62 -8.78 -0.40
C ARG A 125 -33.71 -8.02 0.55
N ARG A 126 -32.70 -7.33 0.04
CA ARG A 126 -31.78 -6.48 0.81
C ARG A 126 -32.51 -5.31 1.49
N ALA A 127 -33.50 -4.72 0.80
CA ALA A 127 -34.34 -3.67 1.38
C ALA A 127 -35.23 -4.20 2.52
N ARG A 128 -35.78 -5.42 2.39
CA ARG A 128 -36.52 -6.10 3.47
C ARG A 128 -35.62 -6.40 4.68
N GLU A 129 -34.43 -6.96 4.45
CA GLU A 129 -33.44 -7.24 5.50
C GLU A 129 -32.99 -5.97 6.24
N ALA A 130 -32.78 -4.86 5.51
CA ALA A 130 -32.42 -3.58 6.12
C ALA A 130 -33.55 -3.03 7.00
N ARG A 131 -34.81 -3.15 6.56
CA ARG A 131 -36.00 -2.75 7.35
C ARG A 131 -36.17 -3.62 8.59
N GLU A 132 -35.96 -4.93 8.48
CA GLU A 132 -35.98 -5.85 9.62
C GLU A 132 -34.87 -5.55 10.63
N ARG A 133 -33.66 -5.21 10.15
CA ARG A 133 -32.54 -4.81 11.01
C ARG A 133 -32.85 -3.51 11.76
N MET A 134 -33.48 -2.54 11.09
CA MET A 134 -33.96 -1.31 11.73
C MET A 134 -35.11 -1.55 12.71
N ALA A 135 -36.00 -2.49 12.42
CA ALA A 135 -37.08 -2.88 13.33
C ALA A 135 -36.55 -3.57 14.60
N ARG A 136 -35.52 -4.43 14.50
CA ARG A 136 -34.82 -5.01 15.66
C ARG A 136 -34.11 -3.95 16.50
N MET A 137 -33.44 -2.99 15.86
CA MET A 137 -32.82 -1.86 16.55
C MET A 137 -33.85 -0.96 17.25
N ARG A 138 -35.11 -0.95 16.78
CA ARG A 138 -36.23 -0.21 17.37
C ARG A 138 -36.94 -0.96 18.51
N GLY A 139 -36.59 -2.23 18.76
CA GLY A 139 -37.06 -2.98 19.93
C GLY A 139 -38.44 -3.63 19.78
N GLU A 140 -38.91 -3.91 18.56
CA GLU A 140 -40.14 -4.68 18.34
C GLU A 140 -39.89 -6.18 18.65
N PRO A 141 -40.75 -6.87 19.43
CA PRO A 141 -40.46 -8.24 19.87
C PRO A 141 -40.66 -9.25 18.74
N VAL A 142 -39.58 -9.98 18.40
CA VAL A 142 -39.62 -11.15 17.51
C VAL A 142 -39.90 -12.39 18.37
N PRO A 143 -40.85 -13.28 18.00
CA PRO A 143 -41.21 -14.43 18.82
C PRO A 143 -40.04 -15.41 19.03
N ASP A 144 -40.00 -15.99 20.24
CA ASP A 144 -38.84 -16.72 20.82
C ASP A 144 -38.35 -17.93 19.99
N GLU A 145 -39.20 -18.52 19.14
CA GLU A 145 -38.82 -19.65 18.30
C GLU A 145 -37.85 -19.26 17.17
N VAL A 146 -37.91 -18.01 16.70
CA VAL A 146 -37.02 -17.50 15.65
C VAL A 146 -35.64 -17.11 16.23
N ALA A 147 -35.60 -16.76 17.52
CA ALA A 147 -34.36 -16.38 18.20
C ALA A 147 -33.39 -17.56 18.36
N VAL A 148 -33.90 -18.76 18.67
CA VAL A 148 -33.07 -19.96 18.84
C VAL A 148 -32.51 -20.43 17.49
N ALA A 149 -33.33 -20.43 16.44
CA ALA A 149 -32.89 -20.77 15.08
C ALA A 149 -31.87 -19.75 14.52
N ALA A 150 -32.05 -18.46 14.81
CA ALA A 150 -31.13 -17.41 14.41
C ALA A 150 -29.77 -17.51 15.13
N VAL A 151 -29.74 -17.92 16.41
CA VAL A 151 -28.50 -18.10 17.16
C VAL A 151 -27.71 -19.31 16.64
N THR A 152 -28.38 -20.41 16.27
CA THR A 152 -27.72 -21.59 15.67
C THR A 152 -27.22 -21.32 14.25
N ALA A 153 -27.97 -20.55 13.45
CA ALA A 153 -27.52 -20.15 12.11
C ALA A 153 -26.38 -19.12 12.15
N ALA A 154 -26.39 -18.21 13.13
CA ALA A 154 -25.32 -17.23 13.34
C ALA A 154 -24.01 -17.85 13.86
N ALA A 155 -24.09 -18.97 14.60
CA ALA A 155 -22.91 -19.71 15.06
C ALA A 155 -22.21 -20.46 13.91
N GLY A 156 -22.97 -20.95 12.92
CA GLY A 156 -22.43 -21.53 11.69
C GLY A 156 -21.89 -20.46 10.73
N SER A 157 -22.64 -19.35 10.53
CA SER A 157 -22.24 -18.31 9.58
C SER A 157 -21.05 -17.47 10.05
N ARG A 158 -20.81 -17.31 11.36
CA ARG A 158 -19.63 -16.60 11.89
C ARG A 158 -18.31 -17.30 11.51
N ARG A 159 -18.35 -18.61 11.27
CA ARG A 159 -17.21 -19.44 10.88
C ARG A 159 -16.99 -19.48 9.36
N ASP A 160 -17.97 -18.98 8.59
CA ASP A 160 -17.93 -18.74 7.14
C ASP A 160 -17.81 -17.23 6.77
N LEU A 161 -17.91 -16.32 7.75
CA LEU A 161 -17.90 -14.85 7.53
C LEU A 161 -16.54 -14.19 7.79
N LEU A 162 -15.56 -14.93 8.28
CA LEU A 162 -14.18 -14.47 8.40
C LEU A 162 -13.38 -15.19 7.31
N PRO A 163 -12.77 -14.46 6.36
CA PRO A 163 -11.85 -15.06 5.40
C PRO A 163 -10.80 -15.88 6.16
N ASP A 164 -10.55 -17.10 5.69
CA ASP A 164 -9.78 -18.10 6.43
C ASP A 164 -8.36 -17.55 6.72
N ILE A 165 -7.93 -17.61 7.98
CA ILE A 165 -6.69 -16.96 8.42
C ILE A 165 -5.47 -17.65 7.77
N GLU A 166 -5.59 -18.93 7.43
CA GLU A 166 -4.64 -19.69 6.61
C GLU A 166 -4.56 -19.18 5.15
N GLU A 167 -5.65 -18.68 4.56
CA GLU A 167 -5.66 -18.09 3.22
C GLU A 167 -4.99 -16.70 3.22
N ILE A 168 -5.24 -15.90 4.26
CA ILE A 168 -4.58 -14.60 4.44
C ILE A 168 -3.07 -14.78 4.66
N ASN A 169 -2.64 -15.76 5.48
CA ASN A 169 -1.22 -16.01 5.72
C ASN A 169 -0.50 -16.55 4.48
N SER A 170 -1.18 -17.37 3.67
CA SER A 170 -0.61 -17.94 2.43
C SER A 170 -0.53 -16.92 1.28
N THR A 171 -1.49 -16.00 1.16
CA THR A 171 -1.41 -14.88 0.21
C THR A 171 -0.33 -13.86 0.61
N LEU A 172 -0.13 -13.62 1.91
CA LEU A 172 0.95 -12.76 2.43
C LEU A 172 2.34 -13.40 2.28
N ARG A 173 2.50 -14.71 2.54
CA ARG A 173 3.79 -15.39 2.32
C ARG A 173 4.14 -15.52 0.83
N SER A 174 3.15 -15.75 -0.04
CA SER A 174 3.40 -15.85 -1.50
C SER A 174 3.68 -14.51 -2.18
N SER A 175 3.27 -13.39 -1.57
CA SER A 175 3.61 -12.03 -2.01
C SER A 175 4.99 -11.58 -1.49
N GLY A 176 5.41 -12.03 -0.30
CA GLY A 176 6.73 -11.77 0.29
C GLY A 176 7.91 -12.53 -0.36
N GLU A 177 7.71 -13.75 -0.86
CA GLU A 177 8.80 -14.57 -1.44
C GLU A 177 9.31 -14.05 -2.81
N ARG A 178 8.70 -12.99 -3.36
CA ARG A 178 9.05 -12.45 -4.68
C ARG A 178 10.35 -11.63 -4.70
N ARG A 179 11.08 -11.55 -3.58
CA ARG A 179 12.34 -10.80 -3.46
C ARG A 179 13.60 -11.68 -3.30
N ARG A 180 13.51 -13.00 -3.42
CA ARG A 180 14.71 -13.84 -3.60
C ARG A 180 14.97 -14.08 -5.09
N PRO A 181 16.20 -13.88 -5.60
CA PRO A 181 16.59 -14.43 -6.88
C PRO A 181 16.53 -15.95 -6.73
N ALA A 182 15.61 -16.57 -7.46
CA ALA A 182 15.46 -18.02 -7.50
C ALA A 182 16.66 -18.62 -8.24
N GLU A 183 17.66 -19.01 -7.46
CA GLU A 183 18.59 -20.07 -7.81
C GLU A 183 18.42 -21.16 -6.74
N ALA A 184 17.29 -21.85 -6.83
CA ALA A 184 17.04 -23.09 -6.10
C ALA A 184 16.21 -23.98 -7.02
N ASP A 185 16.91 -24.99 -7.52
CA ASP A 185 16.47 -26.06 -8.38
C ASP A 185 15.61 -27.03 -7.54
N ASP A 186 14.34 -26.69 -7.30
CA ASP A 186 13.40 -27.61 -6.64
C ASP A 186 12.52 -28.29 -7.69
N ALA A 187 13.14 -29.20 -8.43
CA ALA A 187 12.47 -30.25 -9.18
C ALA A 187 12.67 -31.58 -8.43
N ASP A 188 11.59 -32.05 -7.78
CA ASP A 188 11.07 -33.43 -7.82
C ASP A 188 10.35 -33.82 -6.52
N LEU A 189 9.05 -33.53 -6.49
CA LEU A 189 8.08 -34.24 -5.65
C LEU A 189 7.11 -34.98 -6.58
N PRO A 190 7.08 -36.32 -6.57
CA PRO A 190 6.18 -37.08 -7.42
C PRO A 190 4.76 -37.00 -6.85
N GLY A 191 3.86 -36.34 -7.58
CA GLY A 191 2.42 -36.37 -7.30
C GLY A 191 1.69 -35.04 -7.29
N THR A 192 2.38 -33.90 -7.45
CA THR A 192 1.71 -32.60 -7.61
C THR A 192 2.01 -32.05 -8.99
N THR A 193 0.96 -31.86 -9.79
CA THR A 193 1.07 -31.06 -11.02
C THR A 193 0.83 -29.60 -10.65
N PRO A 194 1.86 -28.74 -10.49
CA PRO A 194 1.61 -27.32 -10.40
C PRO A 194 1.24 -26.81 -11.79
N ARG A 195 -0.04 -26.89 -12.15
CA ARG A 195 -0.61 -26.15 -13.29
C ARG A 195 -1.01 -24.74 -12.86
N ILE A 196 -0.08 -23.99 -12.26
CA ILE A 196 -0.21 -22.54 -12.21
C ILE A 196 0.70 -21.99 -13.30
N LYS A 197 0.15 -21.85 -14.51
CA LYS A 197 0.79 -21.08 -15.57
C LYS A 197 0.93 -19.64 -15.06
N ARG A 198 2.10 -19.29 -14.52
CA ARG A 198 2.45 -17.93 -14.08
C ARG A 198 2.32 -16.96 -15.27
N LYS A 199 1.14 -16.37 -15.45
CA LYS A 199 0.86 -15.34 -16.46
C LYS A 199 1.35 -13.99 -15.93
N GLY A 200 2.66 -13.84 -15.75
CA GLY A 200 3.28 -12.61 -15.23
C GLY A 200 4.54 -12.14 -15.99
N ARG A 201 5.05 -12.93 -16.96
CA ARG A 201 6.26 -12.56 -17.73
C ARG A 201 5.98 -11.70 -18.98
N GLY A 202 4.72 -11.39 -19.29
CA GLY A 202 4.34 -10.67 -20.52
C GLY A 202 4.78 -9.21 -20.52
N PHE A 203 4.48 -8.47 -19.46
CA PHE A 203 4.73 -7.03 -19.39
C PHE A 203 6.22 -6.69 -19.37
N ARG A 204 7.02 -7.36 -18.51
CA ARG A 204 8.47 -7.13 -18.46
C ARG A 204 9.15 -7.49 -19.78
N ARG A 205 8.68 -8.53 -20.47
CA ARG A 205 9.23 -8.91 -21.78
C ARG A 205 8.90 -7.86 -22.82
N ALA A 206 7.67 -7.34 -22.85
CA ALA A 206 7.26 -6.25 -23.74
C ALA A 206 8.07 -4.97 -23.47
N PHE A 207 8.21 -4.58 -22.20
CA PHE A 207 8.97 -3.40 -21.82
C PHE A 207 10.46 -3.50 -22.20
N VAL A 208 11.10 -4.63 -21.92
CA VAL A 208 12.49 -4.87 -22.33
C VAL A 208 12.63 -4.91 -23.85
N THR A 209 11.68 -5.50 -24.58
CA THR A 209 11.71 -5.47 -26.05
C THR A 209 11.59 -4.06 -26.60
N THR A 210 10.76 -3.20 -26.00
CA THR A 210 10.65 -1.79 -26.41
C THR A 210 11.93 -1.03 -26.14
N ILE A 211 12.55 -1.21 -24.97
CA ILE A 211 13.85 -0.60 -24.66
C ILE A 211 14.92 -1.07 -25.66
N MET A 212 14.97 -2.36 -25.95
CA MET A 212 15.92 -2.90 -26.92
C MET A 212 15.68 -2.35 -28.33
N LEU A 213 14.42 -2.20 -28.75
CA LEU A 213 14.09 -1.57 -30.03
C LEU A 213 14.53 -0.11 -30.08
N GLY A 214 14.29 0.65 -29.00
CA GLY A 214 14.75 2.03 -28.87
C GLY A 214 16.27 2.14 -28.91
N ALA A 215 16.98 1.28 -28.16
CA ALA A 215 18.44 1.22 -28.19
C ALA A 215 18.98 0.83 -29.57
N ALA A 216 18.31 -0.07 -30.29
CA ALA A 216 18.66 -0.42 -31.66
C ALA A 216 18.45 0.76 -32.63
N ALA A 217 17.37 1.52 -32.48
CA ALA A 217 17.11 2.72 -33.28
C ALA A 217 18.19 3.79 -33.03
N VAL A 218 18.51 4.07 -31.77
CA VAL A 218 19.62 4.97 -31.40
C VAL A 218 20.95 4.45 -31.94
N GLY A 219 21.19 3.15 -31.85
CA GLY A 219 22.38 2.50 -32.43
C GLY A 219 22.43 2.69 -33.95
N ALA A 220 21.32 2.54 -34.66
CA ALA A 220 21.25 2.77 -36.11
C ALA A 220 21.55 4.22 -36.49
N TYR A 221 21.18 5.19 -35.63
CA TYR A 221 21.54 6.60 -35.82
C TYR A 221 23.04 6.84 -35.55
N MET A 222 23.57 6.36 -34.41
CA MET A 222 24.98 6.58 -34.03
C MET A 222 25.98 5.85 -34.93
N PHE A 223 25.66 4.61 -35.33
CA PHE A 223 26.52 3.74 -36.15
C PHE A 223 26.11 3.73 -37.64
N GLY A 224 25.29 4.69 -38.08
CA GLY A 224 24.79 4.77 -39.46
C GLY A 224 25.89 4.59 -40.53
N PRO A 225 27.01 5.33 -40.48
CA PRO A 225 28.10 5.19 -41.45
C PRO A 225 28.73 3.79 -41.48
N GLN A 226 28.88 3.14 -40.32
CA GLN A 226 29.42 1.78 -40.23
C GLN A 226 28.45 0.76 -40.82
N ILE A 227 27.14 0.92 -40.59
CA ILE A 227 26.11 0.03 -41.14
C ILE A 227 26.13 0.07 -42.68
N ILE A 228 26.32 1.25 -43.26
CA ILE A 228 26.39 1.45 -44.72
C ILE A 228 27.64 0.76 -45.30
N GLU A 229 28.76 0.80 -44.59
CA GLU A 229 30.00 0.14 -45.00
C GLU A 229 29.84 -1.38 -45.08
N PHE A 230 29.19 -1.99 -44.08
CA PHE A 230 28.94 -3.45 -44.06
C PHE A 230 27.79 -3.88 -44.96
N VAL A 231 26.77 -3.03 -45.13
CA VAL A 231 25.56 -3.32 -45.91
C VAL A 231 25.21 -2.11 -46.78
N PRO A 232 25.80 -1.98 -47.98
CA PRO A 232 25.53 -0.84 -48.87
C PRO A 232 24.06 -0.70 -49.28
N ALA A 233 23.33 -1.81 -49.34
CA ALA A 233 21.89 -1.81 -49.64
C ALA A 233 21.04 -1.12 -48.57
N ALA A 234 21.58 -0.89 -47.36
CA ALA A 234 20.86 -0.24 -46.26
C ALA A 234 20.93 1.30 -46.32
N GLU A 235 21.78 1.87 -47.18
CA GLU A 235 21.98 3.32 -47.34
C GLU A 235 20.69 4.14 -47.41
N PRO A 236 19.73 3.85 -48.30
CA PRO A 236 18.52 4.69 -48.40
C PRO A 236 17.66 4.65 -47.13
N TYR A 237 17.65 3.53 -46.40
CA TYR A 237 16.84 3.37 -45.20
C TYR A 237 17.46 4.08 -43.99
N VAL A 238 18.79 3.97 -43.82
CA VAL A 238 19.52 4.67 -42.76
C VAL A 238 19.47 6.18 -42.99
N ALA A 239 19.65 6.63 -44.23
CA ALA A 239 19.54 8.04 -44.59
C ALA A 239 18.15 8.59 -44.30
N GLN A 240 17.08 7.88 -44.70
CA GLN A 240 15.70 8.28 -44.42
C GLN A 240 15.44 8.38 -42.91
N TYR A 241 15.89 7.40 -42.13
CA TYR A 241 15.73 7.42 -40.69
C TYR A 241 16.46 8.62 -40.05
N SER A 242 17.72 8.87 -40.44
CA SER A 242 18.48 10.02 -39.92
C SER A 242 17.82 11.37 -40.27
N ALA A 243 17.24 11.51 -41.46
CA ALA A 243 16.52 12.71 -41.86
C ALA A 243 15.28 12.94 -40.97
N LEU A 244 14.50 11.88 -40.70
CA LEU A 244 13.35 11.97 -39.79
C LEU A 244 13.75 12.37 -38.36
N VAL A 245 14.89 11.87 -37.87
CA VAL A 245 15.40 12.24 -36.54
C VAL A 245 15.82 13.71 -36.51
N GLU A 246 16.46 14.21 -37.57
CA GLU A 246 16.89 15.61 -37.65
C GLU A 246 15.68 16.57 -37.82
N ASP A 247 14.70 16.18 -38.62
CA ASP A 247 13.44 16.93 -38.76
C ASP A 247 12.69 16.99 -37.42
N ALA A 248 12.63 15.88 -36.68
CA ALA A 248 12.01 15.84 -35.36
C ALA A 248 12.77 16.70 -34.34
N ARG A 249 14.11 16.71 -34.41
CA ARG A 249 14.96 17.54 -33.55
C ARG A 249 14.72 19.03 -33.83
N THR A 250 14.81 19.43 -35.08
CA THR A 250 14.61 20.83 -35.48
C THR A 250 13.18 21.32 -35.18
N TRP A 251 12.18 20.45 -35.32
CA TRP A 251 10.81 20.73 -34.89
C TRP A 251 10.71 20.93 -33.36
N LEU A 252 11.37 20.08 -32.57
CA LEU A 252 11.39 20.19 -31.12
C LEU A 252 12.04 21.51 -30.69
N ASP A 253 13.21 21.84 -31.25
CA ASP A 253 13.94 23.07 -30.97
C ASP A 253 13.05 24.31 -31.27
N GLY A 254 12.41 24.34 -32.45
CA GLY A 254 11.49 25.42 -32.81
C GLY A 254 10.24 25.48 -31.90
N SER A 255 9.76 24.35 -31.41
CA SER A 255 8.62 24.28 -30.48
C SER A 255 8.98 24.83 -29.11
N VAL A 256 10.20 24.53 -28.62
CA VAL A 256 10.72 25.06 -27.36
C VAL A 256 10.92 26.58 -27.45
N ASP A 257 11.55 27.07 -28.52
CA ASP A 257 11.76 28.50 -28.73
C ASP A 257 10.43 29.27 -28.82
N SER A 258 9.45 28.71 -29.54
CA SER A 258 8.11 29.29 -29.62
C SER A 258 7.39 29.32 -28.27
N GLY A 259 7.54 28.25 -27.48
CA GLY A 259 6.99 28.17 -26.13
C GLY A 259 7.61 29.20 -25.18
N LEU A 260 8.93 29.38 -25.24
CA LEU A 260 9.64 30.40 -24.45
C LEU A 260 9.23 31.82 -24.86
N ALA A 261 9.15 32.10 -26.17
CA ALA A 261 8.69 33.40 -26.67
C ALA A 261 7.25 33.72 -26.24
N TRP A 262 6.36 32.71 -26.21
CA TRP A 262 5.00 32.87 -25.71
C TRP A 262 4.95 33.18 -24.22
N LEU A 263 5.79 32.53 -23.41
CA LEU A 263 5.90 32.81 -21.97
C LEU A 263 6.42 34.23 -21.72
N ASP A 264 7.43 34.67 -22.46
CA ASP A 264 7.96 36.04 -22.36
C ASP A 264 6.90 37.09 -22.74
N GLN A 265 6.13 36.83 -23.80
CA GLN A 265 5.01 37.69 -24.17
C GLN A 265 3.97 37.79 -23.04
N LYS A 266 3.60 36.67 -22.43
CA LYS A 266 2.62 36.66 -21.33
C LYS A 266 3.13 37.36 -20.08
N ALA A 267 4.40 37.19 -19.74
CA ALA A 267 5.03 37.92 -18.64
C ALA A 267 5.05 39.44 -18.89
N ALA A 268 5.33 39.87 -20.13
CA ALA A 268 5.31 41.28 -20.51
C ALA A 268 3.90 41.89 -20.44
N GLU A 269 2.86 41.17 -20.86
CA GLU A 269 1.46 41.59 -20.76
C GLU A 269 1.03 41.80 -19.29
N THR A 270 1.50 40.97 -18.35
CA THR A 270 1.19 41.11 -16.92
C THR A 270 1.94 42.25 -16.21
N THR A 271 2.96 42.83 -16.85
CA THR A 271 3.83 43.87 -16.26
C THR A 271 3.47 45.29 -16.73
N GLN A 272 2.52 45.44 -17.66
CA GLN A 272 2.01 46.77 -18.03
C GLN A 272 0.99 47.28 -16.99
N PRO A 273 1.19 48.49 -16.42
CA PRO A 273 0.31 49.08 -15.40
C PRO A 273 -1.04 49.54 -15.95
#